data_AF-A0A7C2QT00-F1
#
_entry.id   AF-A0A7C2QT00-F1
#
_cell.length_a   1.000
_cell.length_b   1.000
_cell.length_c   1.000
_cell.angle_alpha   90.00
_cell.angle_beta   90.00
_cell.angle_gamma   90.00
#
_symmetry.space_group_name_H-M   'P 1'
#
loop_
_entity.id
_entity.type
_entity.pdbx_description
1 polymer ?
#
loop_
_entity_poly.entity_id
_entity_poly.type
_entity_poly.pdbx_seq_one_letter_code
_entity_poly.pdbx_strand_id
1 'polypeptide(L)'
;MRTHLLLSLIISLCCGIISGQHLIRVNNNPGADADYATLQDANDNASDGDTIYVEGSTTAYEDANISRRLTIIGPGYFLSENDSTQANKMEANVGTVYFNSGSAGSIITGMKGSSVSVKVDNIAVTRCHLSYIYFYDDIENILVLQNFVSGISVASGKITNGIISNNIVGYYISIGSTSGPLQITNNVVTSLYYTPIDVYNASIANNIICSSSFVITPNTGNTITNNILAYDGTDAGGNRHNVAMANVFVDYNGNLGYSSDGKWQLRTGSPAIGSGLSGVDCGVFGGVTPYVLSGLPALPHIYEAAIAGTAYSGEGLSCTIKVKSGK
;
A
#
# COMPACT_ATOMS: atom_id res chain seq x y z
N MET A 1 -40.47 23.19 -35.77
CA MET A 1 -39.95 24.00 -34.64
C MET A 1 -39.59 23.17 -33.41
N ARG A 2 -40.39 22.17 -32.99
CA ARG A 2 -40.07 21.32 -31.82
C ARG A 2 -38.88 20.36 -31.98
N THR A 3 -38.55 19.94 -33.20
CA THR A 3 -37.42 19.03 -33.50
C THR A 3 -36.05 19.72 -33.51
N HIS A 4 -35.98 21.03 -33.74
CA HIS A 4 -34.71 21.77 -33.66
C HIS A 4 -34.35 22.18 -32.21
N LEU A 5 -35.31 22.21 -31.29
CA LEU A 5 -35.08 22.47 -29.86
C LEU A 5 -34.50 21.25 -29.11
N LEU A 6 -34.77 20.03 -29.59
CA LEU A 6 -34.26 18.79 -29.01
C LEU A 6 -32.81 18.50 -29.42
N LEU A 7 -32.39 18.93 -30.60
CA LEU A 7 -31.02 18.76 -31.08
C LEU A 7 -30.03 19.74 -30.40
N SER A 8 -30.49 20.94 -30.04
CA SER A 8 -29.68 21.92 -29.29
C SER A 8 -29.51 21.56 -27.80
N LEU A 9 -30.47 20.84 -27.20
CA LEU A 9 -30.38 20.38 -25.80
C LEU A 9 -29.40 19.19 -25.64
N ILE A 10 -29.30 18.32 -26.65
CA ILE A 10 -28.41 17.15 -26.64
C ILE A 10 -26.94 17.54 -26.89
N ILE A 11 -26.66 18.56 -27.72
CA ILE A 11 -25.30 19.06 -27.93
C ILE A 11 -24.76 19.80 -26.69
N SER A 12 -25.63 20.49 -25.93
CA SER A 12 -25.25 21.11 -24.64
C SER A 12 -24.93 20.08 -23.56
N LEU A 13 -25.55 18.89 -23.60
CA LEU A 13 -25.34 17.82 -22.62
C LEU A 13 -24.07 16.98 -22.89
N CYS A 14 -23.57 16.96 -24.13
CA CYS A 14 -22.31 16.29 -24.50
C CYS A 14 -21.07 17.19 -24.39
N CYS A 15 -21.25 18.49 -24.10
CA CYS A 15 -20.16 19.40 -23.74
C CYS A 15 -19.88 19.45 -22.24
N GLY A 16 -20.45 18.52 -21.46
CA GLY A 16 -19.94 18.20 -20.12
C GLY A 16 -18.45 17.95 -20.27
N ILE A 17 -17.67 18.87 -19.70
CA ILE A 17 -16.22 18.93 -19.79
C ILE A 17 -15.72 17.53 -19.46
N ILE A 18 -15.15 16.83 -20.44
CA ILE A 18 -14.21 15.75 -20.17
C ILE A 18 -13.03 16.48 -19.57
N SER A 19 -13.10 16.81 -18.27
CA SER A 19 -11.90 17.17 -17.54
C SER A 19 -11.06 15.92 -17.61
N GLY A 20 -10.02 15.94 -18.46
CA GLY A 20 -8.98 14.94 -18.37
C GLY A 20 -8.51 14.93 -16.93
N GLN A 21 -8.35 13.75 -16.33
CA GLN A 21 -7.78 13.63 -14.99
C GLN A 21 -6.43 14.35 -15.02
N HIS A 22 -6.31 15.43 -14.24
CA HIS A 22 -5.07 16.17 -14.20
C HIS A 22 -4.04 15.35 -13.43
N LEU A 23 -2.84 15.26 -14.00
CA LEU A 23 -1.67 14.82 -13.27
C LEU A 23 -1.08 16.05 -12.59
N ILE A 24 -1.13 16.06 -11.26
CA ILE A 24 -0.60 17.12 -10.41
C ILE A 24 0.73 16.65 -9.82
N ARG A 25 1.81 17.40 -10.02
CA ARG A 25 3.12 17.11 -9.43
C ARG A 25 3.28 17.85 -8.11
N VAL A 26 3.70 17.12 -7.09
CA VAL A 26 4.05 17.66 -5.77
C VAL A 26 5.53 17.39 -5.51
N ASN A 27 6.31 18.46 -5.36
CA ASN A 27 7.73 18.36 -5.08
C ASN A 27 8.21 19.56 -4.23
N ASN A 28 8.66 19.31 -3.00
CA ASN A 28 9.19 20.34 -2.09
C ASN A 28 10.73 20.49 -2.15
N ASN A 29 11.40 19.86 -3.11
CA ASN A 29 12.85 20.07 -3.30
C ASN A 29 13.11 21.52 -3.76
N PRO A 30 14.14 22.20 -3.20
CA PRO A 30 14.49 23.55 -3.63
C PRO A 30 14.75 23.64 -5.13
N GLY A 31 14.06 24.55 -5.82
CA GLY A 31 14.20 24.76 -7.26
C GLY A 31 13.45 23.76 -8.15
N ALA A 32 12.63 22.87 -7.57
CA ALA A 32 11.73 22.04 -8.36
C ALA A 32 10.64 22.90 -9.04
N ASP A 33 10.42 22.64 -10.33
CA ASP A 33 9.30 23.21 -11.10
C ASP A 33 8.13 22.21 -11.08
N ALA A 34 7.45 22.16 -9.93
CA ALA A 34 6.28 21.32 -9.70
C ALA A 34 5.04 22.21 -9.47
N ASP A 35 3.85 21.66 -9.68
CA ASP A 35 2.60 22.41 -9.56
C ASP A 35 2.38 22.91 -8.13
N TYR A 36 2.74 22.08 -7.13
CA TYR A 36 2.67 22.42 -5.72
C TYR A 36 3.87 21.89 -4.94
N ALA A 37 4.18 22.54 -3.82
CA ALA A 37 5.20 22.06 -2.88
C ALA A 37 4.62 21.15 -1.79
N THR A 38 3.31 21.20 -1.53
CA THR A 38 2.67 20.40 -0.48
C THR A 38 1.52 19.56 -1.04
N LEU A 39 1.25 18.42 -0.38
CA LEU A 39 0.10 17.58 -0.72
C LEU A 39 -1.24 18.26 -0.37
N GLN A 40 -1.25 19.12 0.65
CA GLN A 40 -2.45 19.89 1.01
C GLN A 40 -2.83 20.90 -0.08
N ASP A 41 -1.87 21.69 -0.56
CA ASP A 41 -2.14 22.68 -1.62
C ASP A 41 -2.61 21.98 -2.92
N ALA A 42 -2.01 20.82 -3.23
CA ALA A 42 -2.43 20.01 -4.36
C ALA A 42 -3.86 19.48 -4.20
N ASN A 43 -4.23 18.98 -3.01
CA ASN A 43 -5.62 18.58 -2.71
C ASN A 43 -6.61 19.75 -2.89
N ASP A 44 -6.26 20.93 -2.35
CA ASP A 44 -7.17 22.08 -2.32
C ASP A 44 -7.53 22.59 -3.72
N ASN A 45 -6.63 22.37 -4.67
CA ASN A 45 -6.78 22.76 -6.07
C ASN A 45 -7.12 21.59 -7.02
N ALA A 46 -7.15 20.35 -6.52
CA ALA A 46 -7.49 19.17 -7.32
C ALA A 46 -9.00 19.05 -7.55
N SER A 47 -9.36 18.43 -8.66
CA SER A 47 -10.72 17.97 -8.97
C SER A 47 -10.88 16.49 -8.63
N ASP A 48 -12.12 16.04 -8.43
CA ASP A 48 -12.40 14.62 -8.22
C ASP A 48 -11.96 13.78 -9.42
N GLY A 49 -11.16 12.76 -9.14
CA GLY A 49 -10.55 11.87 -10.13
C GLY A 49 -9.12 12.23 -10.51
N ASP A 50 -8.58 13.36 -10.04
CA ASP A 50 -7.20 13.74 -10.35
C ASP A 50 -6.18 12.78 -9.72
N THR A 51 -4.99 12.74 -10.33
CA THR A 51 -3.85 11.98 -9.84
C THR A 51 -2.79 12.94 -9.33
N ILE A 52 -2.38 12.77 -8.07
CA ILE A 52 -1.27 13.52 -7.47
C ILE A 52 -0.04 12.61 -7.44
N TYR A 53 1.02 13.01 -8.15
CA TYR A 53 2.33 12.37 -8.06
C TYR A 53 3.20 13.14 -7.06
N VAL A 54 3.50 12.51 -5.92
CA VAL A 54 4.35 13.08 -4.89
C VAL A 54 5.77 12.57 -5.09
N GLU A 55 6.70 13.48 -5.37
CA GLU A 55 8.08 13.14 -5.68
C GLU A 55 8.91 12.94 -4.42
N GLY A 56 9.95 12.10 -4.55
CA GLY A 56 10.91 11.89 -3.47
C GLY A 56 11.67 13.16 -3.12
N SER A 57 11.91 13.38 -1.83
CA SER A 57 12.58 14.59 -1.33
C SER A 57 13.40 14.30 -0.08
N THR A 58 14.41 15.13 0.16
CA THR A 58 15.14 15.15 1.43
C THR A 58 14.33 15.80 2.56
N THR A 59 13.35 16.63 2.20
CA THR A 59 12.47 17.32 3.15
C THR A 59 11.15 16.58 3.24
N ALA A 60 10.73 16.22 4.45
CA ALA A 60 9.44 15.58 4.65
C ALA A 60 8.29 16.52 4.26
N TYR A 61 7.23 15.97 3.67
CA TYR A 61 5.98 16.67 3.45
C TYR A 61 5.18 16.71 4.76
N GLU A 62 4.48 17.81 5.00
CA GLU A 62 3.59 17.95 6.16
C GLU A 62 2.35 17.05 6.05
N ASP A 63 1.52 17.07 7.09
CA ASP A 63 0.22 16.42 7.10
C ASP A 63 -0.68 16.96 5.98
N ALA A 64 -1.61 16.13 5.49
CA ALA A 64 -2.56 16.53 4.45
C ALA A 64 -3.98 16.00 4.73
N ASN A 65 -4.97 16.87 4.58
CA ASN A 65 -6.39 16.56 4.67
C ASN A 65 -6.96 16.39 3.27
N ILE A 66 -7.17 15.13 2.89
CA ILE A 66 -7.73 14.76 1.60
C ILE A 66 -9.24 14.84 1.67
N SER A 67 -9.82 15.70 0.85
CA SER A 67 -11.26 16.00 0.80
C SER A 67 -11.83 15.90 -0.62
N ARG A 68 -11.06 15.31 -1.54
CA ARG A 68 -11.42 15.01 -2.93
C ARG A 68 -11.11 13.55 -3.24
N ARG A 69 -11.83 12.95 -4.19
CA ARG A 69 -11.55 11.59 -4.64
C ARG A 69 -10.30 11.59 -5.50
N LEU A 70 -9.16 11.15 -4.98
CA LEU A 70 -7.86 11.29 -5.64
C LEU A 70 -7.10 9.97 -5.76
N THR A 71 -6.20 9.89 -6.72
CA THR A 71 -5.14 8.86 -6.76
C THR A 71 -3.82 9.51 -6.37
N ILE A 72 -3.27 9.16 -5.21
CA ILE A 72 -2.02 9.71 -4.67
C ILE A 72 -0.92 8.68 -4.84
N ILE A 73 0.16 9.04 -5.53
CA ILE A 73 1.21 8.11 -5.94
C ILE A 73 2.57 8.68 -5.50
N GLY A 74 3.28 7.93 -4.66
CA GLY A 74 4.67 8.16 -4.33
C GLY A 74 5.62 7.28 -5.13
N PRO A 75 6.94 7.47 -5.00
CA PRO A 75 7.94 6.72 -5.75
C PRO A 75 8.15 5.29 -5.23
N GLY A 76 7.64 4.94 -4.05
CA GLY A 76 7.98 3.72 -3.33
C GLY A 76 8.94 4.00 -2.16
N TYR A 77 9.46 2.93 -1.58
CA TYR A 77 10.29 2.94 -0.38
C TYR A 77 11.42 1.91 -0.46
N PHE A 78 12.41 1.97 0.43
CA PHE A 78 13.61 1.10 0.42
C PHE A 78 14.30 1.08 -0.96
N LEU A 79 14.20 2.17 -1.71
CA LEU A 79 14.64 2.23 -3.12
C LEU A 79 16.15 2.03 -3.26
N SER A 80 16.92 2.37 -2.23
CA SER A 80 18.37 2.14 -2.15
C SER A 80 18.75 0.74 -1.64
N GLU A 81 17.83 0.01 -1.03
CA GLU A 81 18.09 -1.34 -0.48
C GLU A 81 17.77 -2.44 -1.51
N ASN A 82 16.77 -2.19 -2.35
CA ASN A 82 16.41 -3.09 -3.44
C ASN A 82 17.09 -2.64 -4.75
N ASP A 83 17.25 -3.57 -5.70
CA ASP A 83 17.57 -3.25 -7.10
C ASP A 83 16.33 -2.59 -7.76
N SER A 84 15.99 -1.41 -7.26
CA SER A 84 14.95 -0.60 -7.85
C SER A 84 15.53 -0.01 -9.13
N THR A 85 14.74 -0.07 -10.20
CA THR A 85 15.10 0.59 -11.46
C THR A 85 14.73 2.08 -11.42
N GLN A 86 14.64 2.75 -10.27
CA GLN A 86 14.37 4.19 -10.24
C GLN A 86 15.66 5.00 -10.33
N ALA A 87 15.70 6.01 -11.19
CA ALA A 87 16.85 6.91 -11.27
C ALA A 87 17.02 7.74 -9.97
N ASN A 88 15.91 8.23 -9.40
CA ASN A 88 15.89 8.89 -8.11
C ASN A 88 15.52 7.86 -7.03
N LYS A 89 16.34 7.76 -5.97
CA LYS A 89 16.12 6.84 -4.84
C LYS A 89 15.45 7.50 -3.64
N MET A 90 15.11 8.79 -3.73
CA MET A 90 14.43 9.49 -2.65
C MET A 90 12.99 9.02 -2.52
N GLU A 91 12.51 8.97 -1.28
CA GLU A 91 11.16 8.54 -0.93
C GLU A 91 10.26 9.76 -0.71
N ALA A 92 8.97 9.65 -1.00
CA ALA A 92 8.01 10.68 -0.63
C ALA A 92 7.59 10.45 0.82
N ASN A 93 8.32 11.04 1.78
CA ASN A 93 8.06 10.93 3.21
C ASN A 93 7.05 12.00 3.66
N VAL A 94 5.81 11.61 3.93
CA VAL A 94 4.73 12.50 4.37
C VAL A 94 4.42 12.31 5.85
N GLY A 95 3.86 13.34 6.48
CA GLY A 95 3.23 13.23 7.79
C GLY A 95 2.00 12.30 7.78
N THR A 96 0.92 12.71 8.42
CA THR A 96 -0.34 11.98 8.38
C THR A 96 -1.19 12.42 7.19
N VAL A 97 -1.68 11.45 6.42
CA VAL A 97 -2.68 11.67 5.37
C VAL A 97 -4.06 11.29 5.90
N TYR A 98 -4.96 12.26 5.96
CA TYR A 98 -6.34 12.09 6.44
C TYR A 98 -7.31 12.02 5.27
N PHE A 99 -7.93 10.88 5.03
CA PHE A 99 -9.06 10.75 4.11
C PHE A 99 -10.35 11.14 4.83
N ASN A 100 -10.79 12.37 4.60
CA ASN A 100 -12.00 12.96 5.19
C ASN A 100 -13.16 12.95 4.17
N SER A 101 -14.34 13.43 4.60
CA SER A 101 -15.51 13.59 3.73
C SER A 101 -15.17 14.24 2.38
N GLY A 102 -15.71 13.67 1.30
CA GLY A 102 -15.38 14.04 -0.08
C GLY A 102 -14.29 13.19 -0.73
N SER A 103 -13.51 12.44 0.04
CA SER A 103 -12.40 11.62 -0.49
C SER A 103 -12.72 10.13 -0.71
N ALA A 104 -13.99 9.72 -0.56
CA ALA A 104 -14.39 8.33 -0.80
C ALA A 104 -14.03 7.88 -2.23
N GLY A 105 -13.49 6.66 -2.37
CA GLY A 105 -13.01 6.14 -3.65
C GLY A 105 -11.55 6.51 -3.97
N SER A 106 -10.81 7.10 -3.03
CA SER A 106 -9.40 7.44 -3.24
C SER A 106 -8.46 6.26 -3.09
N ILE A 107 -7.29 6.40 -3.71
CA ILE A 107 -6.19 5.44 -3.65
C ILE A 107 -4.93 6.18 -3.20
N ILE A 108 -4.18 5.61 -2.26
CA ILE A 108 -2.81 6.03 -1.96
C ILE A 108 -1.86 4.86 -2.18
N THR A 109 -0.76 5.11 -2.91
CA THR A 109 0.22 4.08 -3.22
C THR A 109 1.65 4.58 -3.31
N GLY A 110 2.63 3.73 -3.00
CA GLY A 110 4.06 4.08 -3.12
C GLY A 110 4.53 5.16 -2.15
N MET A 111 3.74 5.50 -1.12
CA MET A 111 4.07 6.56 -0.18
C MET A 111 4.81 6.02 1.04
N LYS A 112 5.75 6.82 1.57
CA LYS A 112 6.30 6.61 2.91
C LYS A 112 5.70 7.65 3.85
N GLY A 113 5.43 7.31 5.10
CA GLY A 113 5.00 8.35 6.03
C GLY A 113 4.70 7.91 7.44
N SER A 114 4.19 8.86 8.22
CA SER A 114 3.76 8.62 9.59
C SER A 114 2.55 7.69 9.61
N SER A 115 1.40 8.16 9.13
CA SER A 115 0.19 7.35 9.12
C SER A 115 -0.78 7.71 8.00
N VAL A 116 -1.68 6.79 7.72
CA VAL A 116 -2.89 7.06 6.92
C VAL A 116 -4.10 6.88 7.82
N SER A 117 -4.92 7.93 7.93
CA SER A 117 -6.15 7.93 8.71
C SER A 117 -7.35 7.97 7.77
N VAL A 118 -8.19 6.95 7.81
CA VAL A 118 -9.34 6.76 6.92
C VAL A 118 -10.64 6.96 7.68
N LYS A 119 -11.49 7.87 7.19
CA LYS A 119 -12.80 8.22 7.77
C LYS A 119 -13.96 8.11 6.78
N VAL A 120 -13.70 7.52 5.61
CA VAL A 120 -14.65 7.42 4.50
C VAL A 120 -14.52 6.07 3.80
N ASP A 121 -15.57 5.72 3.06
CA ASP A 121 -15.67 4.45 2.34
C ASP A 121 -14.76 4.36 1.12
N ASN A 122 -14.58 3.14 0.63
CA ASN A 122 -13.98 2.85 -0.67
C ASN A 122 -12.54 3.37 -0.80
N ILE A 123 -11.73 3.25 0.27
CA ILE A 123 -10.33 3.67 0.26
C ILE A 123 -9.40 2.48 0.05
N ALA A 124 -8.41 2.66 -0.83
CA ALA A 124 -7.31 1.73 -1.01
C ALA A 124 -5.98 2.32 -0.54
N VAL A 125 -5.34 1.66 0.43
CA VAL A 125 -3.97 1.94 0.89
C VAL A 125 -3.10 0.80 0.40
N THR A 126 -2.25 1.05 -0.59
CA THR A 126 -1.53 -0.02 -1.29
C THR A 126 -0.05 0.27 -1.48
N ARG A 127 0.85 -0.70 -1.26
CA ARG A 127 2.28 -0.48 -1.52
C ARG A 127 2.86 0.75 -0.80
N CYS A 128 2.44 1.03 0.43
CA CYS A 128 2.96 2.12 1.26
C CYS A 128 3.86 1.60 2.39
N HIS A 129 4.78 2.45 2.86
CA HIS A 129 5.58 2.24 4.07
C HIS A 129 5.14 3.22 5.16
N LEU A 130 4.38 2.74 6.15
CA LEU A 130 3.71 3.60 7.14
C LEU A 130 4.02 3.15 8.56
N SER A 131 3.99 4.06 9.53
CA SER A 131 3.94 3.63 10.93
C SER A 131 2.59 2.97 11.20
N TYR A 132 1.48 3.64 10.85
CA TYR A 132 0.15 3.10 11.10
C TYR A 132 -0.85 3.37 9.98
N ILE A 133 -1.81 2.46 9.87
CA ILE A 133 -3.08 2.70 9.17
C ILE A 133 -4.19 2.68 10.22
N TYR A 134 -4.87 3.81 10.36
CA TYR A 134 -5.98 3.99 11.29
C TYR A 134 -7.30 4.14 10.55
N PHE A 135 -8.32 3.48 11.07
CA PHE A 135 -9.69 3.61 10.62
C PHE A 135 -10.53 4.27 11.70
N TYR A 136 -11.38 5.18 11.27
CA TYR A 136 -12.35 5.91 12.08
C TYR A 136 -13.71 5.80 11.41
N ASP A 137 -14.75 6.09 12.21
CA ASP A 137 -16.15 6.08 11.79
C ASP A 137 -16.63 4.70 11.30
N ASP A 138 -17.93 4.61 10.98
CA ASP A 138 -18.50 3.42 10.37
C ASP A 138 -18.25 3.49 8.86
N ILE A 139 -17.29 2.71 8.37
CA ILE A 139 -16.84 2.73 6.98
C ILE A 139 -16.96 1.37 6.31
N GLU A 140 -16.98 1.36 4.98
CA GLU A 140 -17.04 0.15 4.18
C GLU A 140 -16.05 0.11 2.99
N ASN A 141 -15.81 -1.12 2.52
CA ASN A 141 -15.08 -1.42 1.29
C ASN A 141 -13.63 -0.89 1.30
N ILE A 142 -12.86 -1.35 2.29
CA ILE A 142 -11.48 -0.93 2.48
C ILE A 142 -10.50 -1.97 1.93
N LEU A 143 -9.47 -1.50 1.22
CA LEU A 143 -8.37 -2.32 0.72
C LEU A 143 -7.05 -1.88 1.36
N VAL A 144 -6.40 -2.79 2.10
CA VAL A 144 -5.06 -2.60 2.65
C VAL A 144 -4.15 -3.68 2.06
N LEU A 145 -3.42 -3.34 1.01
CA LEU A 145 -2.73 -4.33 0.17
C LEU A 145 -1.24 -4.04 0.05
N GLN A 146 -0.40 -5.07 0.18
CA GLN A 146 1.02 -4.99 -0.18
C GLN A 146 1.82 -3.90 0.58
N ASN A 147 1.40 -3.52 1.78
CA ASN A 147 2.06 -2.46 2.55
C ASN A 147 3.13 -3.01 3.50
N PHE A 148 4.10 -2.16 3.85
CA PHE A 148 5.00 -2.34 4.98
C PHE A 148 4.56 -1.40 6.11
N VAL A 149 3.97 -1.94 7.17
CA VAL A 149 3.38 -1.08 8.23
C VAL A 149 3.78 -1.55 9.61
N SER A 150 3.75 -0.66 10.61
CA SER A 150 3.89 -1.12 12.00
C SER A 150 2.56 -1.67 12.52
N GLY A 151 1.44 -0.97 12.35
CA GLY A 151 0.13 -1.47 12.79
C GLY A 151 -1.04 -1.07 11.90
N ILE A 152 -2.09 -1.88 11.94
CA ILE A 152 -3.37 -1.64 11.28
C ILE A 152 -4.45 -1.73 12.35
N SER A 153 -5.24 -0.67 12.54
CA SER A 153 -6.29 -0.69 13.57
C SER A 153 -7.48 0.21 13.32
N VAL A 154 -8.63 -0.21 13.85
CA VAL A 154 -9.79 0.67 14.03
C VAL A 154 -9.61 1.41 15.36
N ALA A 155 -9.46 2.73 15.28
CA ALA A 155 -9.38 3.59 16.46
C ALA A 155 -10.78 3.91 17.02
N SER A 156 -11.77 4.08 16.14
CA SER A 156 -13.19 4.21 16.50
C SER A 156 -14.08 3.79 15.33
N GLY A 157 -15.33 3.40 15.60
CA GLY A 157 -16.26 2.95 14.55
C GLY A 157 -16.05 1.49 14.14
N LYS A 158 -16.33 1.15 12.88
CA LYS A 158 -16.26 -0.24 12.37
C LYS A 158 -15.94 -0.28 10.88
N ILE A 159 -15.41 -1.41 10.44
CA ILE A 159 -15.21 -1.70 9.01
C ILE A 159 -16.19 -2.78 8.57
N THR A 160 -16.94 -2.51 7.52
CA THR A 160 -17.76 -3.51 6.81
C THR A 160 -17.09 -3.81 5.46
N ASN A 161 -16.84 -5.07 5.13
CA ASN A 161 -16.13 -5.46 3.90
C ASN A 161 -14.70 -4.89 3.81
N GLY A 162 -13.76 -5.51 4.52
CA GLY A 162 -12.34 -5.13 4.47
C GLY A 162 -11.45 -6.26 3.94
N ILE A 163 -10.49 -5.92 3.08
CA ILE A 163 -9.43 -6.84 2.64
C ILE A 163 -8.09 -6.31 3.12
N ILE A 164 -7.41 -7.09 3.96
CA ILE A 164 -6.08 -6.81 4.49
C ILE A 164 -5.18 -7.95 4.02
N SER A 165 -4.49 -7.73 2.90
CA SER A 165 -3.75 -8.81 2.24
C SER A 165 -2.32 -8.43 1.86
N ASN A 166 -1.43 -9.42 1.95
CA ASN A 166 -0.05 -9.30 1.50
C ASN A 166 0.73 -8.17 2.20
N ASN A 167 0.38 -7.79 3.43
CA ASN A 167 1.10 -6.77 4.18
C ASN A 167 2.17 -7.37 5.09
N ILE A 168 3.31 -6.68 5.21
CA ILE A 168 4.29 -6.91 6.26
C ILE A 168 3.90 -6.00 7.42
N VAL A 169 3.54 -6.58 8.57
CA VAL A 169 3.03 -5.86 9.73
C VAL A 169 4.00 -6.03 10.92
N GLY A 170 4.50 -4.92 11.44
CA GLY A 170 5.47 -4.87 12.54
C GLY A 170 4.91 -5.36 13.88
N TYR A 171 3.69 -4.92 14.21
CA TYR A 171 3.06 -5.05 15.51
C TYR A 171 1.75 -5.82 15.44
N TYR A 172 0.68 -5.25 14.90
CA TYR A 172 -0.64 -5.89 15.01
C TYR A 172 -1.62 -5.48 13.93
N ILE A 173 -2.62 -6.35 13.74
CA ILE A 173 -3.88 -6.06 13.07
C ILE A 173 -4.98 -6.18 14.13
N SER A 174 -5.56 -5.05 14.53
CA SER A 174 -6.52 -4.97 15.65
C SER A 174 -7.81 -4.28 15.22
N ILE A 175 -8.90 -5.03 15.10
CA ILE A 175 -10.17 -4.54 14.54
C ILE A 175 -11.34 -4.95 15.45
N GLY A 176 -12.15 -3.99 15.87
CA GLY A 176 -13.20 -4.17 16.87
C GLY A 176 -14.32 -5.13 16.47
N SER A 177 -15.03 -5.64 17.47
CA SER A 177 -16.00 -6.74 17.35
C SER A 177 -17.24 -6.48 16.50
N THR A 178 -17.53 -5.22 16.22
CA THR A 178 -18.64 -4.78 15.36
C THR A 178 -18.26 -4.73 13.88
N SER A 179 -16.99 -5.00 13.53
CA SER A 179 -16.52 -5.05 12.15
C SER A 179 -16.75 -6.44 11.54
N GLY A 180 -16.82 -6.49 10.21
CA GLY A 180 -17.02 -7.72 9.44
C GLY A 180 -17.97 -7.55 8.26
N PRO A 181 -17.87 -8.41 7.23
CA PRO A 181 -16.86 -9.47 7.07
C PRO A 181 -15.49 -8.91 6.70
N LEU A 182 -14.43 -9.59 7.14
CA LEU A 182 -13.04 -9.24 6.83
C LEU A 182 -12.29 -10.41 6.17
N GLN A 183 -11.37 -10.10 5.26
CA GLN A 183 -10.41 -11.05 4.71
C GLN A 183 -9.00 -10.62 5.14
N ILE A 184 -8.33 -11.47 5.92
CA ILE A 184 -6.97 -11.24 6.41
C ILE A 184 -6.10 -12.35 5.87
N THR A 185 -5.47 -12.10 4.73
CA THR A 185 -4.83 -13.14 3.94
C THR A 185 -3.38 -12.83 3.60
N ASN A 186 -2.53 -13.86 3.58
CA ASN A 186 -1.17 -13.73 3.06
C ASN A 186 -0.32 -12.62 3.72
N ASN A 187 -0.61 -12.23 4.96
CA ASN A 187 0.20 -11.25 5.68
C ASN A 187 1.37 -11.93 6.40
N VAL A 188 2.43 -11.17 6.66
CA VAL A 188 3.51 -11.55 7.58
C VAL A 188 3.41 -10.61 8.77
N VAL A 189 3.11 -11.13 9.96
CA VAL A 189 3.01 -10.34 11.19
C VAL A 189 4.20 -10.67 12.09
N THR A 190 4.99 -9.66 12.40
CA THR A 190 6.31 -9.80 13.04
C THR A 190 6.32 -9.46 14.53
N SER A 191 5.13 -9.27 15.11
CA SER A 191 4.93 -8.87 16.52
C SER A 191 5.78 -9.65 17.52
N LEU A 192 6.44 -8.93 18.43
CA LEU A 192 7.12 -9.53 19.59
C LEU A 192 6.44 -9.18 20.92
N TYR A 193 5.53 -8.20 20.94
CA TYR A 193 4.99 -7.61 22.17
C TYR A 193 3.47 -7.52 22.23
N TYR A 194 2.79 -7.78 21.12
CA TYR A 194 1.33 -7.62 21.00
C TYR A 194 0.71 -8.86 20.36
N THR A 195 -0.59 -9.04 20.61
CA THR A 195 -1.40 -9.99 19.85
C THR A 195 -1.34 -9.63 18.36
N PRO A 196 -0.84 -10.54 17.49
CA PRO A 196 -0.55 -10.23 16.10
C PRO A 196 -1.81 -9.94 15.28
N ILE A 197 -2.89 -10.68 15.52
CA ILE A 197 -4.19 -10.48 14.86
C ILE A 197 -5.29 -10.63 15.91
N ASP A 198 -5.99 -9.54 16.18
CA ASP A 198 -7.13 -9.45 17.10
C ASP A 198 -8.32 -8.82 16.38
N VAL A 199 -9.13 -9.65 15.74
CA VAL A 199 -10.25 -9.22 14.88
C VAL A 199 -11.47 -10.09 15.11
N TYR A 200 -12.60 -9.76 14.49
CA TYR A 200 -13.84 -10.53 14.56
C TYR A 200 -14.44 -10.70 13.16
N ASN A 201 -15.32 -11.70 12.99
CA ASN A 201 -16.05 -11.95 11.74
C ASN A 201 -15.14 -12.03 10.49
N ALA A 202 -13.96 -12.64 10.63
CA ALA A 202 -12.92 -12.62 9.61
C ALA A 202 -12.57 -14.02 9.07
N SER A 203 -12.25 -14.11 7.78
CA SER A 203 -11.46 -15.21 7.24
C SER A 203 -9.98 -14.87 7.38
N ILE A 204 -9.26 -15.67 8.17
CA ILE A 204 -7.85 -15.47 8.51
C ILE A 204 -7.08 -16.65 7.95
N ALA A 205 -6.45 -16.48 6.78
CA ALA A 205 -5.80 -17.57 6.08
C ALA A 205 -4.47 -17.23 5.44
N ASN A 206 -3.61 -18.23 5.29
CA ASN A 206 -2.32 -18.11 4.58
C ASN A 206 -1.36 -17.08 5.19
N ASN A 207 -1.56 -16.65 6.44
CA ASN A 207 -0.67 -15.70 7.11
C ASN A 207 0.53 -16.43 7.73
N ILE A 208 1.62 -15.69 7.92
CA ILE A 208 2.78 -16.13 8.70
C ILE A 208 2.89 -15.25 9.94
N ILE A 209 2.77 -15.86 11.11
CA ILE A 209 2.84 -15.20 12.41
C ILE A 209 4.18 -15.54 13.05
N CYS A 210 5.07 -14.56 13.10
CA CYS A 210 6.45 -14.77 13.55
C CYS A 210 6.58 -14.77 15.08
N SER A 211 5.56 -14.33 15.79
CA SER A 211 5.58 -14.27 17.26
C SER A 211 5.59 -15.66 17.86
N SER A 212 6.55 -15.93 18.76
CA SER A 212 6.57 -17.14 19.59
C SER A 212 5.88 -16.95 20.93
N SER A 213 5.43 -15.74 21.25
CA SER A 213 4.83 -15.38 22.55
C SER A 213 3.35 -15.05 22.45
N PHE A 214 2.87 -14.71 21.24
CA PHE A 214 1.50 -14.33 20.98
C PHE A 214 0.97 -15.04 19.74
N VAL A 215 -0.35 -15.20 19.67
CA VAL A 215 -1.04 -15.95 18.61
C VAL A 215 -2.26 -15.17 18.13
N ILE A 216 -2.82 -15.57 17.00
CA ILE A 216 -4.10 -15.05 16.48
C ILE A 216 -5.18 -15.31 17.54
N THR A 217 -5.95 -14.28 17.93
CA THR A 217 -7.07 -14.46 18.87
C THR A 217 -8.24 -15.17 18.17
N PRO A 218 -8.75 -16.30 18.69
CA PRO A 218 -9.90 -17.02 18.13
C PRO A 218 -11.24 -16.38 18.54
N ASN A 219 -11.41 -15.10 18.22
CA ASN A 219 -12.62 -14.34 18.48
C ASN A 219 -13.83 -14.81 17.65
N THR A 220 -15.02 -14.37 18.06
CA THR A 220 -16.31 -14.72 17.42
C THR A 220 -16.33 -14.41 15.92
N GLY A 221 -16.86 -15.35 15.15
CA GLY A 221 -17.05 -15.22 13.71
C GLY A 221 -15.77 -15.42 12.88
N ASN A 222 -14.62 -15.66 13.51
CA ASN A 222 -13.38 -15.92 12.79
C ASN A 222 -13.31 -17.36 12.28
N THR A 223 -12.81 -17.51 11.06
CA THR A 223 -12.33 -18.78 10.49
C THR A 223 -10.82 -18.68 10.32
N ILE A 224 -10.06 -19.44 11.11
CA ILE A 224 -8.59 -19.41 11.12
C ILE A 224 -8.06 -20.70 10.49
N THR A 225 -7.49 -20.61 9.30
CA THR A 225 -7.08 -21.81 8.54
C THR A 225 -5.78 -21.60 7.76
N ASN A 226 -4.98 -22.65 7.59
CA ASN A 226 -3.79 -22.63 6.73
C ASN A 226 -2.76 -21.51 7.04
N ASN A 227 -2.62 -21.11 8.32
CA ASN A 227 -1.60 -20.17 8.76
C ASN A 227 -0.35 -20.90 9.26
N ILE A 228 0.80 -20.23 9.19
CA ILE A 228 2.08 -20.70 9.74
C ILE A 228 2.36 -19.87 11.01
N LEU A 229 2.55 -20.52 12.15
CA LEU A 229 2.71 -19.85 13.44
C LEU A 229 3.98 -20.32 14.15
N ALA A 230 4.78 -19.37 14.64
CA ALA A 230 5.91 -19.66 15.51
C ALA A 230 5.45 -20.09 16.92
N TYR A 231 4.34 -19.52 17.38
CA TYR A 231 3.72 -19.82 18.67
C TYR A 231 3.35 -21.31 18.82
N ASP A 232 3.40 -21.81 20.05
CA ASP A 232 3.10 -23.19 20.35
C ASP A 232 1.60 -23.50 20.24
N GLY A 233 1.28 -24.72 19.82
CA GLY A 233 -0.12 -25.07 19.62
C GLY A 233 -0.30 -26.42 18.97
N THR A 234 -1.55 -26.73 18.68
CA THR A 234 -1.94 -27.97 18.01
C THR A 234 -2.41 -27.64 16.60
N ASP A 235 -1.87 -28.35 15.62
CA ASP A 235 -2.25 -28.20 14.23
C ASP A 235 -3.74 -28.54 14.04
N ALA A 236 -4.52 -27.55 13.61
CA ALA A 236 -5.95 -27.68 13.35
C ALA A 236 -6.34 -26.72 12.22
N GLY A 237 -7.34 -27.08 11.40
CA GLY A 237 -7.78 -26.24 10.27
C GLY A 237 -6.68 -25.97 9.23
N GLY A 238 -5.69 -26.86 9.11
CA GLY A 238 -4.52 -26.67 8.24
C GLY A 238 -3.49 -25.67 8.77
N ASN A 239 -3.70 -25.08 9.96
CA ASN A 239 -2.68 -24.26 10.61
C ASN A 239 -1.51 -25.14 11.09
N ARG A 240 -0.29 -24.60 10.99
CA ARG A 240 0.92 -25.24 11.50
C ARG A 240 1.52 -24.40 12.62
N HIS A 241 1.64 -24.99 13.80
CA HIS A 241 2.22 -24.38 14.98
C HIS A 241 3.67 -24.82 15.20
N ASN A 242 4.36 -24.18 16.16
CA ASN A 242 5.74 -24.51 16.52
C ASN A 242 6.74 -24.43 15.35
N VAL A 243 6.49 -23.57 14.37
CA VAL A 243 7.35 -23.45 13.18
C VAL A 243 8.51 -22.50 13.47
N ALA A 244 9.75 -22.98 13.34
CA ALA A 244 10.92 -22.10 13.44
C ALA A 244 11.00 -21.15 12.24
N MET A 245 10.86 -19.84 12.46
CA MET A 245 10.81 -18.84 11.36
C MET A 245 12.11 -18.73 10.55
N ALA A 246 13.26 -19.11 11.12
CA ALA A 246 14.51 -19.26 10.39
C ALA A 246 14.46 -20.36 9.31
N ASN A 247 13.49 -21.28 9.39
CA ASN A 247 13.19 -22.26 8.35
C ASN A 247 12.19 -21.76 7.30
N VAL A 248 11.53 -20.64 7.55
CA VAL A 248 10.47 -20.08 6.70
C VAL A 248 11.04 -19.06 5.72
N PHE A 249 11.83 -18.12 6.22
CA PHE A 249 12.29 -16.97 5.44
C PHE A 249 13.75 -17.09 4.98
N VAL A 250 14.09 -16.38 3.89
CA VAL A 250 15.46 -16.28 3.36
C VAL A 250 16.40 -15.63 4.36
N ASP A 251 15.95 -14.59 5.08
CA ASP A 251 16.79 -13.85 6.03
C ASP A 251 15.98 -13.37 7.25
N TYR A 252 15.39 -14.31 7.99
CA TYR A 252 14.54 -14.00 9.16
C TYR A 252 15.22 -13.05 10.17
N ASN A 253 16.51 -13.25 10.43
CA ASN A 253 17.27 -12.46 11.40
C ASN A 253 17.84 -11.15 10.82
N GLY A 254 17.75 -10.92 9.50
CA GLY A 254 18.29 -9.73 8.84
C GLY A 254 19.82 -9.66 8.78
N ASN A 255 20.49 -10.81 8.76
CA ASN A 255 21.95 -10.90 8.82
C ASN A 255 22.60 -11.30 7.49
N LEU A 256 21.81 -11.54 6.44
CA LEU A 256 22.29 -11.99 5.12
C LEU A 256 22.28 -10.86 4.07
N GLY A 257 22.00 -9.63 4.47
CA GLY A 257 22.09 -8.45 3.60
C GLY A 257 20.91 -8.30 2.64
N TYR A 258 19.78 -8.98 2.89
CA TYR A 258 18.53 -8.71 2.19
C TYR A 258 17.96 -7.35 2.63
N SER A 259 17.20 -6.71 1.74
CA SER A 259 16.47 -5.49 2.06
C SER A 259 15.45 -5.71 3.17
N SER A 260 15.04 -4.61 3.81
CA SER A 260 14.10 -4.59 4.94
C SER A 260 12.79 -5.32 4.65
N ASP A 261 12.32 -5.26 3.42
CA ASP A 261 11.13 -5.96 2.91
C ASP A 261 11.46 -7.28 2.18
N GLY A 262 12.62 -7.38 1.51
CA GLY A 262 13.05 -8.57 0.78
C GLY A 262 13.37 -9.77 1.66
N LYS A 263 13.77 -9.55 2.91
CA LYS A 263 14.10 -10.62 3.85
C LYS A 263 12.94 -11.58 4.17
N TRP A 264 11.71 -11.17 3.90
CA TRP A 264 10.48 -11.93 4.14
C TRP A 264 10.08 -12.85 3.00
N GLN A 265 10.93 -13.00 1.98
CA GLN A 265 10.76 -14.04 0.96
C GLN A 265 10.91 -15.43 1.58
N LEU A 266 10.18 -16.41 1.03
CA LEU A 266 10.30 -17.80 1.48
C LEU A 266 11.63 -18.39 1.02
N ARG A 267 12.35 -19.06 1.93
CA ARG A 267 13.54 -19.81 1.54
C ARG A 267 13.19 -21.10 0.82
N THR A 268 14.14 -21.66 0.07
CA THR A 268 14.00 -22.99 -0.52
C THR A 268 13.66 -24.05 0.54
N GLY A 269 12.63 -24.85 0.27
CA GLY A 269 12.14 -25.87 1.22
C GLY A 269 11.39 -25.31 2.42
N SER A 270 10.98 -24.03 2.38
CA SER A 270 10.17 -23.42 3.43
C SER A 270 8.87 -24.20 3.65
N PRO A 271 8.47 -24.44 4.92
CA PRO A 271 7.19 -25.10 5.23
C PRO A 271 5.98 -24.21 4.92
N ALA A 272 6.18 -22.96 4.51
CA ALA A 272 5.10 -22.09 4.03
C ALA A 272 4.79 -22.29 2.54
N ILE A 273 5.65 -22.98 1.79
CA ILE A 273 5.44 -23.26 0.36
C ILE A 273 4.28 -24.27 0.22
N GLY A 274 3.32 -23.95 -0.65
CA GLY A 274 2.16 -24.78 -0.98
C GLY A 274 1.25 -25.14 0.20
N SER A 275 1.39 -24.47 1.34
CA SER A 275 0.70 -24.82 2.59
C SER A 275 -0.55 -23.99 2.86
N GLY A 276 -0.77 -22.96 2.04
CA GLY A 276 -1.96 -22.14 2.01
C GLY A 276 -3.17 -22.86 1.43
N LEU A 277 -4.34 -22.24 1.56
CA LEU A 277 -5.58 -22.67 0.95
C LEU A 277 -5.39 -22.85 -0.57
N SER A 278 -5.87 -23.97 -1.11
CA SER A 278 -5.70 -24.34 -2.53
C SER A 278 -4.24 -24.48 -2.98
N GLY A 279 -3.31 -24.75 -2.05
CA GLY A 279 -1.91 -25.03 -2.38
C GLY A 279 -1.10 -23.79 -2.75
N VAL A 280 -1.57 -22.59 -2.41
CA VAL A 280 -0.78 -21.36 -2.55
C VAL A 280 0.26 -21.25 -1.44
N ASP A 281 1.29 -20.45 -1.66
CA ASP A 281 2.27 -20.13 -0.61
C ASP A 281 1.64 -19.22 0.45
N CYS A 282 1.98 -19.45 1.72
CA CYS A 282 1.65 -18.53 2.81
C CYS A 282 2.59 -17.32 2.81
N GLY A 283 2.12 -16.20 3.37
CA GLY A 283 2.89 -14.97 3.51
C GLY A 283 2.81 -14.04 2.30
N VAL A 284 3.58 -12.94 2.39
CA VAL A 284 3.37 -11.73 1.58
C VAL A 284 3.65 -11.89 0.10
N PHE A 285 4.48 -12.85 -0.29
CA PHE A 285 4.78 -13.14 -1.71
C PHE A 285 3.90 -14.26 -2.30
N GLY A 286 2.95 -14.79 -1.53
CA GLY A 286 1.96 -15.76 -2.00
C GLY A 286 0.66 -15.10 -2.48
N GLY A 287 -0.26 -15.93 -2.99
CA GLY A 287 -1.56 -15.47 -3.49
C GLY A 287 -1.52 -14.83 -4.88
N VAL A 288 -2.64 -14.23 -5.30
CA VAL A 288 -2.82 -13.68 -6.67
C VAL A 288 -2.18 -12.30 -6.86
N THR A 289 -2.00 -11.55 -5.79
CA THR A 289 -1.45 -10.18 -5.78
C THR A 289 -0.28 -10.11 -4.79
N PRO A 290 0.85 -10.78 -5.08
CA PRO A 290 1.99 -10.86 -4.16
C PRO A 290 2.62 -9.49 -3.92
N TYR A 291 3.23 -9.30 -2.76
CA TYR A 291 3.95 -8.09 -2.38
C TYR A 291 5.01 -7.69 -3.41
N VAL A 292 5.13 -6.39 -3.66
CA VAL A 292 6.11 -5.82 -4.60
C VAL A 292 7.20 -5.16 -3.79
N LEU A 293 8.45 -5.61 -3.97
CA LEU A 293 9.61 -5.00 -3.31
C LEU A 293 9.66 -3.49 -3.61
N SER A 294 10.06 -2.74 -2.60
CA SER A 294 10.07 -1.29 -2.58
C SER A 294 8.70 -0.62 -2.78
N GLY A 295 7.60 -1.38 -2.75
CA GLY A 295 6.27 -0.83 -2.98
C GLY A 295 6.16 -0.07 -4.30
N LEU A 296 6.93 -0.46 -5.32
CA LEU A 296 6.98 0.27 -6.58
C LEU A 296 5.57 0.38 -7.17
N PRO A 297 5.07 1.59 -7.47
CA PRO A 297 3.74 1.74 -8.05
C PRO A 297 3.69 1.12 -9.45
N ALA A 298 2.50 0.70 -9.89
CA ALA A 298 2.29 0.10 -11.21
C ALA A 298 2.27 1.15 -12.35
N LEU A 299 3.27 2.03 -12.38
CA LEU A 299 3.46 3.06 -13.39
C LEU A 299 4.79 2.86 -14.14
N PRO A 300 4.90 3.29 -15.40
CA PRO A 300 6.20 3.38 -16.06
C PRO A 300 7.13 4.33 -15.31
N HIS A 301 8.39 3.96 -15.16
CA HIS A 301 9.41 4.79 -14.49
C HIS A 301 10.70 4.86 -15.31
N ILE A 302 11.39 5.99 -15.18
CA ILE A 302 12.70 6.23 -15.79
C ILE A 302 13.76 5.56 -14.93
N TYR A 303 14.57 4.69 -15.55
CA TYR A 303 15.65 3.97 -14.87
C TYR A 303 17.05 4.40 -15.29
N GLU A 304 17.15 5.12 -16.40
CA GLU A 304 18.39 5.73 -16.85
C GLU A 304 18.04 7.02 -17.57
N ALA A 305 18.68 8.11 -17.15
CA ALA A 305 18.68 9.38 -17.86
C ALA A 305 20.13 9.85 -17.98
N ALA A 306 20.71 9.70 -19.17
CA ALA A 306 22.02 10.20 -19.49
C ALA A 306 21.85 11.42 -20.41
N ILE A 307 22.21 12.59 -19.89
CA ILE A 307 22.15 13.86 -20.62
C ILE A 307 23.59 14.31 -20.84
N ALA A 308 23.97 14.56 -22.10
CA ALA A 308 25.30 15.06 -22.42
C ALA A 308 25.54 16.41 -21.73
N GLY A 309 26.72 16.62 -21.13
CA GLY A 309 27.05 17.87 -20.42
C GLY A 309 27.25 19.09 -21.33
N THR A 310 27.14 18.94 -22.66
CA THR A 310 27.37 20.01 -23.62
C THR A 310 26.50 19.77 -24.86
N ALA A 311 25.77 20.80 -25.28
CA ALA A 311 25.07 20.81 -26.55
C ALA A 311 25.99 21.34 -27.66
N TYR A 312 25.92 20.75 -28.85
CA TYR A 312 26.64 21.25 -30.02
C TYR A 312 25.69 22.05 -30.90
N SER A 313 26.12 23.23 -31.35
CA SER A 313 25.37 24.03 -32.31
C SER A 313 25.23 23.24 -33.62
N GLY A 314 24.02 22.75 -33.91
CA GLY A 314 23.70 21.94 -35.09
C GLY A 314 23.21 20.52 -34.76
N GLU A 315 23.59 19.95 -33.62
CA GLU A 315 23.20 18.59 -33.20
C GLU A 315 22.29 18.57 -31.96
N GLY A 316 22.23 19.69 -31.23
CA GLY A 316 21.44 19.80 -30.02
C GLY A 316 22.08 19.11 -28.82
N LEU A 317 21.26 18.75 -27.84
CA LEU A 317 21.68 18.05 -26.62
C LEU A 317 21.33 16.57 -26.75
N SER A 318 22.33 15.69 -26.66
CA SER A 318 22.08 14.25 -26.69
C SER A 318 21.54 13.78 -25.34
N CYS A 319 20.37 13.15 -25.36
CA CYS A 319 19.71 12.59 -24.19
C CYS A 319 19.36 11.12 -24.44
N THR A 320 19.80 10.23 -23.57
CA THR A 320 19.33 8.84 -23.51
C THR A 320 18.42 8.69 -22.30
N ILE A 321 17.16 8.34 -22.55
CA ILE A 321 16.18 8.04 -21.50
C ILE A 321 15.76 6.59 -21.68
N LYS A 322 15.87 5.79 -20.63
CA LYS A 322 15.34 4.43 -20.60
C LYS A 322 14.20 4.32 -19.60
N VAL A 323 13.09 3.75 -20.06
CA VAL A 323 11.84 3.62 -19.31
C VAL A 323 11.49 2.13 -19.20
N LYS A 324 10.99 1.71 -18.04
CA LYS A 324 10.48 0.35 -17.82
C LYS A 324 8.98 0.46 -17.50
N SER A 325 8.16 -0.42 -18.08
CA SER A 325 6.73 -0.47 -17.78
C SER A 325 6.50 -0.91 -16.33
N GLY A 326 5.54 -0.28 -15.66
CA GLY A 326 5.06 -0.73 -14.35
C GLY A 326 4.46 -2.14 -14.41
N LYS A 327 4.59 -2.90 -13.31
CA LYS A 327 3.93 -4.20 -13.11
C LYS A 327 3.11 -4.19 -11.82
#